data_AF-A0A3C0TK77-F1
#
_entry.id   AF-A0A3C0TK77-F1
#
_cell.length_a   1.000
_cell.length_b   1.000
_cell.length_c   1.000
_cell.angle_alpha   90.00
_cell.angle_beta   90.00
_cell.angle_gamma   90.00
#
_symmetry.space_group_name_H-M   'P 1'
#
loop_
_entity.id
_entity.type
_entity.pdbx_description
1 polymer ?
#
loop_
_entity_poly.entity_id
_entity_poly.type
_entity_poly.pdbx_seq_one_letter_code
_entity_poly.pdbx_strand_id
1 'polypeptide(L)'
;MEWPLQLTVRVHDKIGKQMVSSLVLFVVLFATRKNNYTLGPFLTDEKGEVTITRKVIEKEIADTKKEFPMDYSDDLSECQFKILVTIESAESLAERWKKLKEYYPDRANKLRRLLDGGANYTTNRFQQEVDLKNIGDVIDVEMGEPKET
;
A
#
# COMPACT_ATOMS: atom_id res chain seq x y z
N MET A 1 5.84 -22.33 -5.79
CA MET A 1 5.79 -21.44 -4.60
C MET A 1 4.46 -20.72 -4.68
N GLU A 2 3.74 -20.61 -3.57
CA GLU A 2 2.41 -19.98 -3.54
C GLU A 2 2.47 -18.67 -2.76
N TRP A 3 1.67 -17.70 -3.19
CA TRP A 3 1.54 -16.43 -2.48
C TRP A 3 1.08 -16.65 -1.04
N PRO A 4 1.55 -15.89 -0.04
CA PRO A 4 1.07 -16.05 1.34
C PRO A 4 -0.45 -15.79 1.43
N LEU A 5 -1.10 -16.40 2.42
CA LEU A 5 -2.53 -16.20 2.68
C LEU A 5 -2.80 -14.80 3.24
N GLN A 6 -1.80 -14.23 3.92
CA GLN A 6 -1.85 -12.91 4.52
C GLN A 6 -0.47 -12.27 4.52
N LEU A 7 -0.42 -10.94 4.41
CA LEU A 7 0.76 -10.13 4.59
C LEU A 7 0.46 -9.10 5.67
N THR A 8 1.30 -9.05 6.70
CA THR A 8 1.23 -8.04 7.75
C THR A 8 2.37 -7.07 7.54
N VAL A 9 2.06 -5.81 7.23
CA VAL A 9 3.04 -4.72 7.19
C VAL A 9 3.03 -4.05 8.54
N ARG A 10 4.17 -4.05 9.23
CA ARG A 10 4.38 -3.33 10.48
C ARG A 10 5.23 -2.11 10.21
N VAL A 11 4.83 -0.97 10.74
CA VAL A 11 5.53 0.29 10.53
C VAL A 11 6.01 0.84 11.85
N HIS A 12 7.32 1.05 11.96
CA HIS A 12 7.95 1.62 13.14
C HIS A 12 8.92 2.75 12.81
N ASP A 13 9.00 3.73 13.70
CA ASP A 13 9.99 4.80 13.63
C ASP A 13 11.39 4.24 13.95
N LYS A 14 12.36 4.56 13.11
CA LYS A 14 13.77 4.17 13.21
C LYS A 14 14.45 4.65 14.50
N ILE A 15 14.07 5.81 15.05
CA ILE A 15 14.74 6.41 16.21
C ILE A 15 14.16 5.88 17.52
N GLY A 16 12.83 5.73 17.58
CA GLY A 16 12.11 5.32 18.79
C GLY A 16 11.73 3.84 18.85
N LYS A 17 11.80 3.10 17.73
CA LYS A 17 11.14 1.78 17.54
C LYS A 17 9.66 1.79 17.93
N GLN A 18 9.04 2.96 17.88
CA GLN A 18 7.63 3.11 18.22
C GLN A 18 6.80 2.80 16.99
N MET A 19 5.72 2.05 17.19
CA MET A 19 4.75 1.75 16.13
C MET A 19 4.01 3.02 15.72
N VAL A 20 3.80 3.19 14.41
CA VAL A 20 3.18 4.40 13.85
C VAL A 20 1.78 4.09 13.33
N SER A 21 0.77 4.58 14.04
CA SER A 21 -0.65 4.39 13.70
C SER A 21 -1.17 5.43 12.71
N SER A 22 -2.32 5.13 12.11
CA SER A 22 -3.04 5.99 11.18
C SER A 22 -2.25 6.39 9.93
N LEU A 23 -1.24 5.63 9.54
CA LEU A 23 -0.38 5.96 8.41
C LEU A 23 -0.93 5.40 7.10
N VAL A 24 -1.00 6.22 6.05
CA VAL A 24 -1.43 5.75 4.72
C VAL A 24 -0.30 5.01 4.03
N LEU A 25 -0.57 3.76 3.63
CA LEU A 25 0.34 2.96 2.84
C LEU A 25 -0.30 2.39 1.56
N PHE A 26 0.56 2.13 0.60
CA PHE A 26 0.24 1.45 -0.65
C PHE A 26 1.20 0.27 -0.84
N VAL A 27 0.72 -0.77 -1.50
CA VAL A 27 1.55 -1.92 -1.88
C VAL A 27 1.51 -2.05 -3.39
N VAL A 28 2.68 -2.08 -4.03
CA VAL A 28 2.78 -2.39 -5.46
C VAL A 28 3.10 -3.86 -5.64
N LEU A 29 2.27 -4.55 -6.41
CA LEU A 29 2.56 -5.90 -6.89
C LEU A 29 3.24 -5.82 -8.25
N PHE A 30 4.41 -6.46 -8.37
CA PHE A 30 5.12 -6.51 -9.64
C PHE A 30 4.56 -7.61 -10.52
N ALA A 31 3.93 -7.23 -11.64
CA ALA A 31 3.52 -8.21 -12.64
C ALA A 31 4.75 -8.72 -13.41
N THR A 32 4.71 -9.96 -13.89
CA THR A 32 5.85 -10.54 -14.61
C THR A 32 6.01 -9.96 -16.02
N ARG A 33 4.89 -9.63 -16.68
CA ARG A 33 4.88 -9.19 -18.09
C ARG A 33 4.04 -7.95 -18.37
N LYS A 34 3.14 -7.58 -17.47
CA LYS A 34 2.09 -6.58 -17.67
C LYS A 34 2.24 -5.41 -16.69
N ASN A 35 1.25 -4.53 -16.64
CA ASN A 35 1.26 -3.40 -15.70
C ASN A 35 1.20 -3.86 -14.24
N ASN A 36 1.92 -3.16 -13.37
CA ASN A 36 1.95 -3.41 -11.94
C ASN A 36 0.67 -2.93 -11.25
N TYR A 37 0.20 -3.65 -10.24
CA TYR A 37 -0.95 -3.24 -9.44
C TYR A 37 -0.51 -2.35 -8.30
N THR A 38 -1.22 -1.24 -8.07
CA THR A 38 -1.08 -0.47 -6.83
C THR A 38 -2.30 -0.74 -5.96
N LEU A 39 -2.09 -1.48 -4.88
CA LEU A 39 -3.10 -1.82 -3.89
C LEU A 39 -3.23 -0.70 -2.86
N GLY A 40 -4.45 -0.49 -2.37
CA GLY A 40 -4.75 0.47 -1.30
C GLY A 40 -5.65 1.62 -1.77
N PRO A 41 -5.65 2.75 -1.05
CA PRO A 41 -4.88 3.01 0.17
C PRO A 41 -5.26 2.08 1.33
N PHE A 42 -4.28 1.76 2.18
CA PHE A 42 -4.47 1.10 3.47
C PHE A 42 -4.03 2.05 4.60
N LEU A 43 -4.55 1.83 5.81
CA LEU A 43 -4.28 2.65 6.99
C LEU A 43 -3.74 1.75 8.10
N THR A 44 -2.60 2.09 8.70
CA THR A 44 -2.10 1.35 9.87
C THR A 44 -3.04 1.50 11.06
N ASP A 45 -3.24 0.42 11.80
CA ASP A 45 -4.04 0.42 13.03
C ASP A 45 -3.28 1.02 14.23
N GLU A 46 -3.88 0.97 15.42
CA GLU A 46 -3.28 1.46 16.67
C GLU A 46 -1.96 0.76 17.04
N LYS A 47 -1.68 -0.42 16.46
CA LYS A 47 -0.44 -1.16 16.64
C LYS A 47 0.57 -0.88 15.52
N GLY A 48 0.27 0.04 14.62
CA GLY A 48 1.11 0.35 13.46
C GLY A 48 1.11 -0.75 12.41
N GLU A 49 0.07 -1.59 12.36
CA GLU A 49 0.00 -2.74 11.47
C GLU A 49 -1.05 -2.56 10.37
N VAL A 50 -0.80 -3.16 9.20
CA VAL A 50 -1.82 -3.43 8.18
C VAL A 50 -1.76 -4.90 7.81
N THR A 51 -2.89 -5.60 7.99
CA THR A 51 -3.05 -6.97 7.50
C THR A 51 -3.76 -6.97 6.15
N ILE A 52 -3.07 -7.46 5.12
CA ILE A 52 -3.56 -7.59 3.75
C ILE A 52 -3.72 -9.07 3.43
N THR A 53 -4.95 -9.55 3.36
CA THR A 53 -5.23 -10.95 3.02
C THR A 53 -5.16 -11.19 1.52
N ARG A 54 -4.91 -12.43 1.10
CA ARG A 54 -4.95 -12.83 -0.32
C ARG A 54 -6.28 -12.44 -0.99
N LYS A 55 -7.41 -12.59 -0.29
CA LYS A 55 -8.73 -12.17 -0.77
C LYS A 55 -8.82 -10.67 -1.06
N VAL A 56 -8.21 -9.84 -0.21
CA VAL A 56 -8.14 -8.38 -0.42
C VAL A 56 -7.29 -8.07 -1.65
N ILE A 57 -6.16 -8.76 -1.82
CA ILE A 57 -5.29 -8.61 -2.99
C ILE A 57 -6.04 -8.97 -4.28
N GLU A 58 -6.66 -10.14 -4.32
CA GLU A 58 -7.43 -10.61 -5.48
C GLU A 58 -8.58 -9.66 -5.83
N LYS A 59 -9.28 -9.13 -4.82
CA LYS A 59 -10.32 -8.11 -5.00
C LYS A 59 -9.74 -6.83 -5.60
N GLU A 60 -8.63 -6.32 -5.07
CA GLU A 60 -7.98 -5.09 -5.56
C GLU A 60 -7.45 -5.25 -7.00
N ILE A 61 -6.94 -6.43 -7.37
CA ILE A 61 -6.58 -6.77 -8.77
C ILE A 61 -7.84 -6.71 -9.65
N ALA A 62 -8.92 -7.37 -9.24
CA ALA A 62 -10.16 -7.41 -9.99
C ALA A 62 -10.79 -6.02 -10.17
N ASP A 63 -10.79 -5.20 -9.11
CA ASP A 63 -11.30 -3.83 -9.15
C ASP A 63 -10.41 -2.94 -10.05
N THR A 64 -9.08 -3.07 -9.96
CA THR A 64 -8.13 -2.33 -10.81
C THR A 64 -8.38 -2.63 -12.30
N LYS A 65 -8.58 -3.89 -12.68
CA LYS A 65 -8.86 -4.25 -14.08
C LYS A 65 -10.16 -3.66 -14.61
N LYS A 66 -11.17 -3.49 -13.76
CA LYS A 66 -12.45 -2.89 -14.14
C LYS A 66 -12.35 -1.38 -14.28
N GLU A 67 -11.60 -0.74 -13.38
CA GLU A 67 -11.50 0.71 -13.29
C GLU A 67 -10.50 1.29 -14.30
N PHE A 68 -9.41 0.58 -14.60
CA PHE A 68 -8.31 1.09 -15.40
C PHE A 68 -8.18 0.30 -16.72
N PRO A 69 -8.41 0.93 -17.89
CA PRO A 69 -8.38 0.27 -19.20
C PRO A 69 -6.94 0.07 -19.71
N MET A 70 -6.09 -0.59 -18.91
CA MET A 70 -4.71 -0.93 -19.27
C MET A 70 -4.51 -2.44 -19.32
N ASP A 71 -3.41 -2.88 -19.94
CA ASP A 71 -3.07 -4.31 -19.99
C ASP A 71 -2.50 -4.77 -18.65
N TYR A 72 -3.38 -5.31 -17.81
CA TYR A 72 -3.07 -5.91 -16.52
C TYR A 72 -3.11 -7.44 -16.61
N SER A 73 -2.36 -8.10 -15.74
CA SER A 73 -2.45 -9.56 -15.54
C SER A 73 -3.85 -10.00 -15.09
N ASP A 74 -4.16 -11.28 -15.27
CA ASP A 74 -5.51 -11.76 -14.95
C ASP A 74 -5.67 -12.15 -13.48
N ASP A 75 -4.59 -12.60 -12.85
CA ASP A 75 -4.57 -13.10 -11.49
C ASP A 75 -3.23 -12.87 -10.75
N LEU A 76 -3.23 -13.17 -9.46
CA LEU A 76 -2.07 -13.03 -8.57
C LEU A 76 -0.92 -14.00 -8.91
N SER A 77 -1.19 -15.11 -9.59
CA SER A 77 -0.17 -16.10 -9.95
C SER A 77 0.79 -15.57 -11.02
N GLU A 78 0.37 -14.56 -11.79
CA GLU A 78 1.22 -13.86 -12.75
C GLU A 78 2.08 -12.74 -12.12
N CYS A 79 1.90 -12.46 -10.83
CA CYS A 79 2.74 -11.52 -10.08
C CYS A 79 3.99 -12.22 -9.54
N GLN A 80 5.09 -11.50 -9.56
CA GLN A 80 6.35 -11.91 -8.95
C GLN A 80 6.18 -12.00 -7.42
N PHE A 81 6.93 -12.87 -6.76
CA PHE A 81 7.03 -12.96 -5.29
C PHE A 81 7.81 -11.78 -4.69
N LYS A 82 7.51 -10.57 -5.14
CA LYS A 82 8.17 -9.33 -4.81
C LYS A 82 7.12 -8.23 -4.76
N ILE A 83 7.20 -7.38 -3.75
CA ILE A 83 6.34 -6.22 -3.62
C ILE A 83 7.14 -4.98 -3.26
N LEU A 84 6.52 -3.82 -3.45
CA LEU A 84 7.04 -2.54 -2.98
C LEU A 84 6.03 -1.93 -2.01
N VAL A 85 6.40 -1.83 -0.74
CA VAL A 85 5.62 -1.06 0.23
C VAL A 85 5.99 0.41 0.08
N THR A 86 5.00 1.27 -0.06
CA THR A 86 5.17 2.72 -0.16
C THR A 86 4.36 3.41 0.93
N ILE A 87 5.02 4.28 1.68
CA ILE A 87 4.39 5.25 2.58
C ILE A 87 4.59 6.62 1.95
N GLU A 88 3.50 7.30 1.64
CA GLU A 88 3.52 8.55 0.89
C GLU A 88 3.64 9.76 1.83
N SER A 89 4.30 10.82 1.35
CA SER A 89 4.26 12.12 2.03
C SER A 89 2.93 12.83 1.81
N ALA A 90 2.65 13.86 2.60
CA ALA A 90 1.45 14.69 2.44
C ALA A 90 1.29 15.22 1.00
N GLU A 91 2.39 15.71 0.43
CA GLU A 91 2.43 16.25 -0.93
C GLU A 91 2.12 15.16 -1.97
N SER A 92 2.75 13.99 -1.86
CA SER A 92 2.48 12.86 -2.75
C SER A 92 1.05 12.34 -2.63
N LEU A 93 0.47 12.33 -1.43
CA LEU A 93 -0.95 12.00 -1.21
C LEU A 93 -1.88 13.02 -1.87
N ALA A 94 -1.58 14.31 -1.76
CA ALA A 94 -2.36 15.37 -2.38
C ALA A 94 -2.29 15.31 -3.91
N GLU A 95 -1.11 15.06 -4.49
CA GLU A 95 -0.96 14.86 -5.93
C GLU A 95 -1.71 13.62 -6.43
N ARG A 96 -1.58 12.51 -5.71
CA ARG A 96 -2.30 11.27 -6.02
C ARG A 96 -3.81 11.49 -5.97
N TRP A 97 -4.31 12.18 -4.95
CA TRP A 97 -5.73 12.51 -4.85
C TRP A 97 -6.21 13.36 -6.03
N LYS A 98 -5.44 14.39 -6.45
CA LYS A 98 -5.78 15.21 -7.63
C LYS A 98 -5.91 14.35 -8.89
N LYS A 99 -4.94 13.47 -9.15
CA LYS A 99 -4.95 12.57 -10.31
C LYS A 99 -6.13 11.59 -10.27
N LEU A 100 -6.41 11.01 -9.10
CA LEU A 100 -7.53 10.08 -8.93
C LEU A 100 -8.87 10.81 -9.10
N LYS A 101 -9.02 12.03 -8.57
CA LYS A 101 -10.29 12.76 -8.62
C LYS A 101 -10.78 12.99 -10.05
N GLU A 102 -9.87 13.21 -10.98
CA GLU A 102 -10.20 13.53 -12.37
C GLU A 102 -10.70 12.31 -13.15
N TYR A 103 -10.12 11.12 -12.92
CA TYR A 103 -10.37 9.93 -13.74
C TYR A 103 -11.01 8.76 -12.98
N TYR A 104 -10.85 8.71 -11.65
CA TYR A 104 -11.20 7.58 -10.79
C TYR A 104 -11.82 8.07 -9.46
N PRO A 105 -13.02 8.67 -9.49
CA PRO A 105 -13.61 9.39 -8.37
C PRO A 105 -13.85 8.52 -7.12
N ASP A 106 -14.18 7.23 -7.29
CA ASP A 106 -14.39 6.32 -6.15
C ASP A 106 -13.08 6.04 -5.39
N ARG A 107 -11.96 5.87 -6.11
CA ARG A 107 -10.62 5.75 -5.52
C ARG A 107 -10.22 7.04 -4.82
N ALA A 108 -10.52 8.19 -5.42
CA ALA A 108 -10.27 9.50 -4.82
C ALA A 108 -11.06 9.68 -3.52
N ASN A 109 -12.32 9.25 -3.49
CA ASN A 109 -13.18 9.31 -2.32
C ASN A 109 -12.68 8.40 -1.19
N LYS A 110 -12.22 7.17 -1.52
CA LYS A 110 -11.59 6.27 -0.54
C LYS A 110 -10.37 6.92 0.11
N LEU A 111 -9.47 7.50 -0.69
CA LEU A 111 -8.31 8.21 -0.17
C LEU A 111 -8.70 9.44 0.66
N ARG A 112 -9.66 10.23 0.19
CA ARG A 112 -10.12 11.43 0.89
C ARG A 112 -10.69 11.11 2.26
N ARG A 113 -11.51 10.06 2.38
CA ARG A 113 -12.09 9.62 3.66
C ARG A 113 -11.02 9.24 4.69
N LEU A 114 -9.93 8.61 4.26
CA LEU A 114 -8.82 8.30 5.16
C LEU A 114 -8.13 9.58 5.64
N LEU A 115 -7.83 10.50 4.73
CA LEU A 115 -7.19 11.78 5.08
C LEU A 115 -8.07 12.63 6.02
N ASP A 116 -9.36 12.75 5.73
CA ASP A 116 -10.32 13.48 6.57
C ASP A 116 -10.55 12.78 7.93
N GLY A 117 -10.28 11.47 8.00
CA GLY A 117 -10.38 10.66 9.22
C GLY A 117 -9.16 10.75 10.14
N GLY A 118 -8.22 11.66 9.88
CA GLY A 118 -7.03 11.86 10.71
C GLY A 118 -5.87 10.94 10.34
N ALA A 119 -5.75 10.54 9.07
CA ALA A 119 -4.59 9.79 8.63
C ALA A 119 -3.30 10.63 8.71
N ASN A 120 -2.28 10.06 9.33
CA ASN A 120 -0.92 10.54 9.39
C ASN A 120 -0.19 10.28 8.06
N TYR A 121 0.90 11.02 7.86
CA TYR A 121 1.78 10.91 6.71
C TYR A 121 3.22 11.24 7.11
N THR A 122 4.15 10.84 6.25
CA THR A 122 5.57 11.14 6.45
C THR A 122 5.95 12.48 5.85
N THR A 123 7.07 13.05 6.31
CA THR A 123 7.67 14.22 5.65
C THR A 123 8.16 13.86 4.24
N ASN A 124 8.80 12.70 4.12
CA ASN A 124 9.34 12.20 2.86
C ASN A 124 8.67 10.88 2.48
N ARG A 125 8.49 10.65 1.18
CA ARG A 125 8.04 9.34 0.68
C ARG A 125 9.06 8.28 1.08
N PHE A 126 8.57 7.19 1.64
CA PHE A 126 9.37 6.01 1.96
C PHE A 126 8.96 4.84 1.06
N GLN A 127 9.94 4.06 0.62
CA GLN A 127 9.73 2.90 -0.23
C GLN A 127 10.65 1.76 0.18
N GLN A 128 10.09 0.57 0.35
CA GLN A 128 10.85 -0.64 0.65
C GLN A 128 10.38 -1.78 -0.23
N GLU A 129 11.33 -2.32 -0.99
CA GLU A 129 11.11 -3.51 -1.79
C GLU A 129 11.32 -4.75 -0.92
N VAL A 130 10.44 -5.75 -1.09
CA VAL A 130 10.37 -6.93 -0.24
C VAL A 130 10.28 -8.16 -1.12
N ASP A 131 11.24 -9.08 -0.97
CA ASP A 131 11.18 -10.41 -1.60
C ASP A 131 10.46 -11.38 -0.65
N LEU A 132 9.27 -11.81 -1.06
CA LEU A 132 8.40 -12.67 -0.27
C LEU A 132 8.89 -14.13 -0.23
N LYS A 133 9.92 -14.50 -1.01
CA LYS A 133 10.48 -15.86 -0.97
C LYS A 133 11.25 -16.16 0.31
N ASN A 134 11.78 -15.11 0.96
CA ASN A 134 12.71 -15.22 2.08
C ASN A 134 12.17 -14.59 3.38
N ILE A 135 10.95 -14.06 3.33
CA ILE A 135 10.32 -13.31 4.40
C ILE A 135 9.03 -14.05 4.75
N GLY A 136 8.72 -14.18 6.04
CA GLY A 136 7.46 -14.76 6.47
C GLY A 136 6.27 -13.86 6.12
N ASP A 137 5.13 -14.09 6.78
CA ASP A 137 3.92 -13.30 6.54
C ASP A 137 3.98 -11.89 7.16
N VAL A 138 5.12 -11.47 7.71
CA VAL A 138 5.33 -10.20 8.40
C VAL A 138 6.48 -9.43 7.75
N ILE A 139 6.22 -8.16 7.46
CA ILE A 139 7.13 -7.23 6.82
C ILE A 139 7.30 -6.05 7.75
N ASP A 140 8.50 -5.88 8.28
CA ASP A 140 8.85 -4.73 9.11
C ASP A 140 9.40 -3.59 8.22
N VAL A 141 8.80 -2.42 8.38
CA VAL A 141 9.10 -1.20 7.63
C VAL A 141 9.63 -0.13 8.57
N GLU A 142 10.91 0.22 8.38
CA GLU A 142 11.60 1.26 9.16
C GLU A 142 11.46 2.63 8.50
N MET A 143 10.67 3.51 9.10
CA MET A 143 10.50 4.88 8.61
C MET A 143 11.31 5.90 9.43
N GLY A 144 11.70 7.02 8.80
CA GLY A 144 12.13 8.22 9.53
C GLY A 144 10.93 9.01 10.07
N GLU A 145 11.19 10.06 10.86
CA GLU A 145 10.19 10.81 11.65
C GLU A 145 8.83 11.02 10.94
N PRO A 146 7.71 10.47 11.47
CA PRO A 146 6.37 10.91 11.11
C PRO A 146 6.10 12.32 11.61
N LYS A 147 5.25 13.08 10.92
CA LYS A 147 4.66 14.29 11.50
C LYS A 147 3.28 13.97 12.05
N GLU A 148 3.07 14.28 13.33
CA GLU A 148 1.73 14.30 13.93
C GLU A 148 0.93 15.47 13.35
N THR A 149 -0.39 15.27 13.23
CA THR A 149 -1.34 16.28 12.73
C THR A 149 -1.73 17.29 13.79
#